data_AF-A0A2S9G710-F1
#
_entry.id   AF-A0A2S9G710-F1
#
_cell.length_a   1.000
_cell.length_b   1.000
_cell.length_c   1.000
_cell.angle_alpha   90.00
_cell.angle_beta   90.00
_cell.angle_gamma   90.00
#
_symmetry.space_group_name_H-M   'P 1'
#
loop_
_entity.id
_entity.type
_entity.pdbx_description
1 polymer ?
#
loop_
_entity_poly.entity_id
_entity_poly.type
_entity_poly.pdbx_seq_one_letter_code
_entity_poly.pdbx_strand_id
1 'polypeptide(L)'
;SGQTFVYKGMLTTPQLKAFYLDLQDDRLTSALGIVHSRFSTNPFPSWPLAHPFRRVAHNGEINTVTGNENWMRAREALINTDVFG
;
A
#
# COMPACT_ATOMS: atom_id res chain seq x y z
N SER A 1 -6.60 8.84 7.71
CA SER A 1 -6.23 8.58 9.12
C SER A 1 -5.53 9.81 9.64
N GLY A 2 -5.69 10.18 10.91
CA GLY A 2 -4.89 11.25 11.52
C GLY A 2 -3.44 10.85 11.82
N GLN A 3 -3.07 9.58 11.62
CA GLN A 3 -1.78 9.01 12.05
C GLN A 3 -0.87 8.54 10.90
N THR A 4 -1.37 8.44 9.67
CA THR A 4 -0.62 7.82 8.58
C THR A 4 -0.95 8.48 7.24
N PHE A 5 0.11 8.83 6.52
CA PHE A 5 0.07 9.35 5.16
C PHE A 5 0.84 8.40 4.23
N VAL A 6 0.41 8.32 2.97
CA VAL A 6 1.07 7.47 1.96
C VAL A 6 1.39 8.32 0.74
N TYR A 7 2.67 8.54 0.50
CA TYR A 7 3.20 9.11 -0.74
C TYR A 7 3.62 7.96 -1.66
N LYS A 8 2.89 7.77 -2.77
CA LYS A 8 3.15 6.69 -3.73
C LYS A 8 2.82 7.12 -5.15
N GLY A 9 3.40 6.46 -6.15
CA GLY A 9 3.11 6.77 -7.53
C GLY A 9 3.89 5.92 -8.53
N MET A 10 3.66 6.21 -9.81
CA MET A 10 4.34 5.55 -10.94
C MET A 10 5.63 6.29 -11.23
N LEU A 11 6.57 6.21 -10.29
CA LEU A 11 7.82 6.96 -10.27
C LEU A 11 8.98 5.99 -10.06
N THR A 12 10.15 6.34 -10.60
CA THR A 12 11.39 5.70 -10.15
C THR A 12 11.74 6.22 -8.74
N THR A 13 12.47 5.42 -7.96
CA THR A 13 12.84 5.77 -6.58
C THR A 13 13.45 7.17 -6.45
N PRO A 14 14.38 7.62 -7.33
CA PRO A 14 14.96 8.96 -7.24
C PRO A 14 13.97 10.11 -7.51
N GLN A 15 12.90 9.86 -8.28
CA GLN A 15 11.92 10.90 -8.63
C GLN A 15 10.97 11.23 -7.47
N LEU A 16 10.82 10.34 -6.49
CA LEU A 16 9.81 10.48 -5.42
C LEU A 16 9.94 11.81 -4.66
N LYS A 17 11.17 12.17 -4.24
CA LYS A 17 11.44 13.38 -3.47
C LYS A 17 11.19 14.66 -4.28
N ALA A 18 11.48 14.62 -5.59
CA ALA A 18 11.26 15.77 -6.47
C ALA A 18 9.78 15.94 -6.85
N PHE A 19 9.03 14.84 -6.96
CA PHE A 19 7.61 14.85 -7.30
C PHE A 19 6.73 15.32 -6.13
N TYR A 20 7.00 14.85 -4.92
CA TYR A 20 6.29 15.26 -3.71
C TYR A 20 7.14 16.23 -2.89
N LEU A 21 6.91 17.53 -3.09
CA LEU A 21 7.69 18.59 -2.42
C LEU A 21 7.57 18.55 -0.89
N ASP A 22 6.46 18.04 -0.35
CA ASP A 22 6.29 17.80 1.09
C ASP A 22 7.43 16.95 1.68
N LEU A 23 7.99 16.00 0.90
CA LEU A 23 9.10 15.15 1.32
C LEU A 23 10.43 15.90 1.45
N GLN A 24 10.47 17.18 1.09
CA GLN A 24 11.61 18.08 1.25
C GLN A 24 11.43 19.05 2.42
N ASP A 25 10.27 19.05 3.06
CA ASP A 25 9.94 19.94 4.16
C ASP A 25 10.38 19.33 5.49
N ASP A 26 11.18 20.07 6.27
CA ASP A 26 11.71 19.62 7.57
C ASP A 26 10.60 19.38 8.62
N ARG A 27 9.39 19.90 8.39
CA ARG A 27 8.22 19.62 9.25
C ARG A 27 7.68 18.21 9.06
N LEU A 28 7.96 17.58 7.92
CA LEU A 28 7.53 16.20 7.64
C LEU A 28 8.44 15.21 8.39
N THR A 29 8.13 15.02 9.66
CA THR A 29 8.82 14.09 10.55
C THR A 29 7.90 12.93 10.91
N SER A 30 8.49 11.75 11.11
CA SER A 30 7.76 10.56 11.55
C SER A 30 8.67 9.67 12.38
N ALA A 31 8.10 9.00 13.39
CA ALA A 31 8.80 7.97 14.14
C ALA A 31 9.08 6.71 13.30
N LEU A 32 8.30 6.50 12.22
CA LEU A 32 8.41 5.33 11.33
C LEU A 32 8.21 5.72 9.88
N GLY A 33 9.04 5.18 8.98
CA GLY A 33 8.88 5.26 7.54
C GLY A 33 8.87 3.86 6.90
N ILE A 34 7.95 3.63 5.97
CA ILE A 34 7.88 2.39 5.17
C ILE A 34 8.05 2.78 3.71
N VAL A 35 9.01 2.16 3.02
CA VAL A 35 9.30 2.42 1.60
C VAL A 35 9.13 1.14 0.79
N HIS A 36 8.68 1.27 -0.46
CA HIS A 36 8.53 0.14 -1.36
C HIS A 36 8.75 0.56 -2.82
N SER A 37 9.63 -0.17 -3.51
CA SER A 37 9.74 -0.11 -4.97
C SER A 37 9.20 -1.42 -5.55
N ARG A 38 8.33 -1.31 -6.57
CA ARG A 38 7.64 -2.46 -7.17
C ARG A 38 8.18 -2.72 -8.57
N PHE A 39 8.52 -3.98 -8.84
CA PHE A 39 8.68 -4.48 -10.20
C PHE A 39 7.36 -5.10 -10.68
N SER A 40 7.00 -4.89 -11.94
CA SER A 40 5.74 -5.34 -12.54
C SER A 40 6.00 -6.03 -13.85
N THR A 41 5.33 -7.16 -14.09
CA THR A 41 5.29 -7.80 -15.41
C THR A 41 4.23 -7.17 -16.33
N ASN A 42 3.37 -6.28 -15.81
CA ASN A 42 2.41 -5.51 -16.61
C ASN A 42 3.06 -4.22 -17.15
N PRO A 43 3.02 -3.99 -18.48
CA PRO A 43 3.53 -2.75 -19.09
C PRO A 43 2.65 -1.52 -18.81
N PHE A 44 1.37 -1.70 -18.49
CA PHE A 44 0.46 -0.60 -18.18
C PHE A 44 0.55 -0.24 -16.70
N PRO A 45 0.90 1.02 -16.38
CA PRO A 45 1.12 1.40 -15.00
C PRO A 45 -0.23 1.71 -14.33
N SER A 46 -0.37 1.38 -13.05
CA SER A 46 -1.61 1.59 -12.28
C SER A 46 -1.28 2.18 -10.91
N TRP A 47 -1.67 3.44 -10.71
CA TRP A 47 -1.44 4.20 -9.47
C TRP A 47 -1.97 3.49 -8.21
N PRO A 48 -3.19 2.91 -8.19
CA PRO A 48 -3.69 2.20 -7.02
C PRO A 48 -2.81 1.02 -6.58
N LEU A 49 -2.14 0.35 -7.53
CA LEU A 49 -1.29 -0.83 -7.31
C LEU A 49 0.12 -0.48 -6.82
N ALA A 50 0.51 0.79 -6.82
CA ALA A 50 1.73 1.20 -6.14
C ALA A 50 1.59 0.91 -4.64
N HIS A 51 2.67 0.44 -4.01
CA HIS A 51 2.78 0.31 -2.57
C HIS A 51 3.37 1.61 -1.96
N PRO A 52 3.27 1.82 -0.63
CA PRO A 52 2.57 0.99 0.35
C PRO A 52 1.03 1.00 0.21
N PHE A 53 0.39 -0.10 0.62
CA PHE A 53 -1.04 -0.09 0.95
C PHE A 53 -1.26 0.52 2.33
N ARG A 54 -2.52 0.71 2.73
CA ARG A 54 -2.89 1.41 3.98
C ARG A 54 -2.18 0.87 5.23
N ARG A 55 -1.83 -0.41 5.27
CA ARG A 55 -1.19 -1.08 6.43
C ARG A 55 -0.04 -2.01 6.06
N VAL A 56 0.28 -2.18 4.77
CA VAL A 56 1.24 -3.22 4.34
C VAL A 56 2.05 -2.79 3.12
N ALA A 57 3.33 -3.15 3.13
CA ALA A 57 4.20 -3.21 1.96
C ALA A 57 4.64 -4.67 1.80
N HIS A 58 4.64 -5.19 0.57
CA HIS A 58 4.90 -6.61 0.34
C HIS A 58 5.84 -6.77 -0.85
N ASN A 59 6.99 -7.39 -0.59
CA ASN A 59 7.93 -7.81 -1.63
C ASN A 59 7.80 -9.32 -1.83
N GLY A 60 7.22 -9.72 -2.95
CA GLY A 60 6.91 -11.10 -3.27
C GLY A 60 5.63 -11.22 -4.08
N GLU A 61 5.21 -12.46 -4.30
CA GLU A 61 3.95 -12.81 -4.96
C GLU A 61 3.17 -13.78 -4.06
N ILE A 62 1.87 -13.55 -3.91
CA ILE A 62 0.99 -14.46 -3.15
C ILE A 62 0.45 -15.51 -4.12
N ASN A 63 1.17 -16.64 -4.21
CA ASN A 63 0.86 -17.71 -5.17
C ASN A 63 -0.52 -18.38 -4.97
N THR A 64 -1.16 -18.17 -3.82
CA THR A 64 -2.45 -18.78 -3.45
C THR A 64 -3.59 -17.77 -3.37
N VAL A 65 -3.45 -16.59 -3.98
CA VAL A 65 -4.39 -15.46 -3.82
C VAL A 65 -5.84 -15.84 -4.09
N THR A 66 -6.12 -16.59 -5.15
CA THR A 66 -7.49 -17.05 -5.49
C THR A 66 -8.09 -17.94 -4.40
N GLY A 67 -7.28 -18.82 -3.80
CA GLY A 67 -7.71 -19.66 -2.69
C GLY A 67 -8.06 -18.83 -1.46
N ASN A 68 -7.21 -17.85 -1.13
CA ASN A 68 -7.44 -16.93 -0.01
C ASN A 68 -8.72 -16.11 -0.21
N GLU A 69 -8.96 -15.59 -1.42
CA GLU A 69 -10.19 -14.86 -1.75
C GLU A 69 -11.43 -15.73 -1.56
N ASN A 70 -11.41 -16.97 -2.08
CA ASN A 70 -12.55 -17.87 -1.95
C ASN A 70 -12.84 -18.24 -0.49
N TRP A 71 -11.80 -18.50 0.31
CA TRP A 71 -11.96 -18.74 1.74
C TRP A 71 -12.53 -17.54 2.47
N MET A 72 -12.14 -16.31 2.10
CA MET A 72 -12.70 -15.11 2.69
C MET A 72 -14.16 -14.90 2.28
N ARG A 73 -14.52 -15.10 1.01
CA ARG A 73 -15.93 -15.02 0.55
C ARG A 73 -16.84 -15.99 1.32
N ALA A 74 -16.40 -17.22 1.55
CA ALA A 74 -17.17 -18.20 2.32
C ALA A 74 -17.32 -17.81 3.81
N ARG A 75 -16.37 -17.06 4.36
CA ARG A 75 -16.37 -16.61 5.76
C ARG A 75 -17.02 -15.26 5.97
N GLU A 76 -17.22 -14.47 4.92
CA GLU A 76 -17.66 -13.07 4.98
C GLU A 76 -18.98 -12.93 5.76
N ALA A 77 -19.96 -13.80 5.50
CA ALA A 77 -21.24 -13.81 6.21
C ALA A 77 -21.15 -14.22 7.70
N LEU A 78 -20.02 -14.79 8.12
CA LEU A 78 -19.77 -15.20 9.51
C LEU A 78 -18.99 -14.14 10.29
N ILE A 79 -18.51 -13.07 9.64
CA ILE A 79 -17.79 -11.99 10.31
C ILE A 79 -18.79 -11.22 11.15
N ASN A 80 -18.65 -11.33 12.48
CA ASN A 80 -19.45 -10.58 13.45
C ASN A 80 -18.53 -9.95 14.50
N THR A 81 -18.73 -8.67 14.78
CA THR A 81 -18.01 -7.95 15.83
C THR A 81 -18.77 -6.68 16.25
N ASP A 82 -18.81 -6.42 17.55
CA ASP A 82 -19.46 -5.24 18.12
C ASP A 82 -18.73 -3.91 17.79
N VAL A 83 -17.54 -3.99 17.17
CA VAL A 83 -16.71 -2.82 16.84
C VAL A 83 -17.25 -2.03 15.65
N PHE A 84 -17.96 -2.67 14.72
CA PHE A 84 -18.36 -2.05 13.45
C PHE A 84 -19.81 -1.54 13.39
N GLY A 85 -20.57 -1.62 14.49
CA GLY A 85 -21.95 -1.12 14.57
C GLY A 85 -22.98 -2.08 13.97
#